data_AF-A0A1D8TXR2-F1
#
_entry.id   AF-A0A1D8TXR2-F1
#
_cell.length_a   1.000
_cell.length_b   1.000
_cell.length_c   1.000
_cell.angle_alpha   90.00
_cell.angle_beta   90.00
_cell.angle_gamma   90.00
#
_symmetry.space_group_name_H-M   'P 1'
#
loop_
_entity.id
_entity.type
_entity.pdbx_description
1 polymer ?
#
loop_
_entity_poly.entity_id
_entity_poly.type
_entity_poly.pdbx_seq_one_letter_code
_entity_poly.pdbx_strand_id
1 'polypeptide(L)'
;MGYVYLIVQLEPNQQPTGLYKIGKTSKTPEERLAQLRTSSTFDLEVYHWIRCLDYSAVEKDLHRKFEYFRWNYGGREWFNFRDYDIDDVVEEMNSYVEDPAPTEPVYYSSEESDSTYSYWKESESIYEYIGAAILLFMLGLGVWGIASINNQPSLTKDQRNYHAAWNVFSRKNMDSFEQYTQAQEKFKKLADSSSNECVKKYGEDMVAVISQSKTFLNSTGGNYVQAWKRFEFLGKQVWPKQPVCNRIMTGIRQKIN
;
A
#
# COMPACT_ATOMS: atom_id res chain seq x y z
N MET A 1 -10.82 18.98 -4.68
CA MET A 1 -11.20 17.88 -3.78
C MET A 1 -12.04 16.88 -4.54
N GLY A 2 -11.96 15.61 -4.15
CA GLY A 2 -12.81 14.55 -4.68
C GLY A 2 -12.90 13.38 -3.70
N TYR A 3 -13.43 12.26 -4.18
CA TYR A 3 -13.66 11.06 -3.39
C TYR A 3 -12.93 9.88 -4.00
N VAL A 4 -12.43 9.00 -3.14
CA VAL A 4 -12.03 7.64 -3.47
C VAL A 4 -13.00 6.71 -2.74
N TYR A 5 -13.53 5.72 -3.44
CA TYR A 5 -14.60 4.85 -2.93
C TYR A 5 -14.32 3.37 -3.17
N LEU A 6 -14.97 2.56 -2.35
CA LEU A 6 -15.22 1.13 -2.54
C LEU A 6 -16.69 0.94 -2.88
N ILE A 7 -16.97 0.33 -4.03
CA ILE A 7 -18.29 -0.18 -4.37
C ILE A 7 -18.24 -1.70 -4.33
N VAL A 8 -19.15 -2.33 -3.61
CA VAL A 8 -19.26 -3.78 -3.51
C VAL A 8 -20.30 -4.30 -4.49
N GLN A 9 -20.02 -5.45 -5.10
CA GLN A 9 -21.01 -6.22 -5.85
C GLN A 9 -21.73 -7.16 -4.90
N LEU A 10 -23.06 -7.15 -4.95
CA LEU A 10 -23.93 -7.97 -4.10
C LEU A 10 -24.49 -9.18 -4.86
N GLU A 11 -24.77 -10.24 -4.11
CA GLU A 11 -25.60 -11.36 -4.54
C GLU A 11 -27.10 -11.00 -4.48
N PRO A 12 -28.01 -11.78 -5.12
CA PRO A 12 -29.45 -11.51 -5.05
C PRO A 12 -30.05 -11.44 -3.63
N ASN A 13 -29.38 -12.07 -2.65
CA ASN A 13 -29.74 -12.02 -1.23
C ASN A 13 -29.13 -10.81 -0.48
N GLN A 14 -28.56 -9.84 -1.21
CA GLN A 14 -27.88 -8.66 -0.69
C GLN A 14 -26.59 -8.95 0.12
N GLN A 15 -26.00 -10.14 -0.01
CA GLN A 15 -24.71 -10.44 0.60
C GLN A 15 -23.55 -9.97 -0.30
N PRO A 16 -22.44 -9.45 0.27
CA PRO A 16 -21.23 -9.15 -0.47
C PRO A 16 -20.68 -10.37 -1.20
N THR A 17 -20.42 -10.25 -2.50
CA THR A 17 -19.79 -11.32 -3.30
C THR A 17 -18.29 -11.48 -3.04
N GLY A 18 -17.68 -10.55 -2.31
CA GLY A 18 -16.23 -10.38 -2.19
C GLY A 18 -15.59 -9.63 -3.37
N LEU A 19 -16.36 -9.22 -4.38
CA LEU A 19 -15.87 -8.36 -5.46
C LEU A 19 -16.12 -6.90 -5.14
N TYR A 20 -15.05 -6.11 -5.17
CA TYR A 20 -15.07 -4.69 -4.86
C TYR A 20 -14.43 -3.90 -5.98
N LYS A 21 -14.97 -2.71 -6.24
CA LYS A 21 -14.43 -1.73 -7.16
C LYS A 21 -13.78 -0.61 -6.36
N ILE A 22 -12.48 -0.39 -6.59
CA ILE A 22 -11.78 0.80 -6.11
C ILE A 22 -11.90 1.84 -7.22
N GLY A 23 -12.56 2.96 -6.94
CA GLY A 23 -12.73 4.02 -7.93
C GLY A 23 -12.67 5.41 -7.32
N LYS A 24 -12.78 6.41 -8.19
CA LYS A 24 -12.70 7.82 -7.80
C LYS A 24 -13.74 8.67 -8.51
N THR A 25 -14.10 9.80 -7.94
CA THR A 25 -15.09 10.73 -8.50
C THR A 25 -14.91 12.13 -7.92
N SER A 26 -15.18 13.17 -8.73
CA SER A 26 -15.32 14.55 -8.26
C SER A 26 -16.71 14.87 -7.69
N LYS A 27 -17.69 14.01 -8.00
CA LYS A 27 -19.07 13.99 -7.50
C LYS A 27 -19.21 13.13 -6.26
N THR A 28 -20.39 12.99 -5.67
CA THR A 28 -20.57 12.03 -4.56
C THR A 28 -20.46 10.58 -5.04
N PRO A 29 -20.01 9.65 -4.18
CA PRO A 29 -19.98 8.21 -4.50
C PRO A 29 -21.36 7.65 -4.91
N GLU A 30 -22.45 8.14 -4.31
CA GLU A 30 -23.82 7.71 -4.60
C GLU A 30 -24.27 8.13 -6.01
N GLU A 31 -23.94 9.35 -6.44
CA GLU A 31 -24.18 9.82 -7.80
C GLU A 31 -23.40 8.98 -8.81
N ARG A 32 -22.17 8.59 -8.47
CA ARG A 32 -21.35 7.71 -9.30
C ARG A 32 -21.91 6.28 -9.34
N LEU A 33 -22.39 5.77 -8.20
CA LEU A 33 -23.06 4.46 -8.11
C LEU A 33 -24.29 4.42 -9.02
N ALA A 34 -25.12 5.47 -9.02
CA ALA A 34 -26.30 5.56 -9.88
C ALA A 34 -25.94 5.44 -11.37
N GLN A 35 -24.84 6.06 -11.80
CA GLN A 35 -24.33 5.92 -13.17
C GLN A 35 -23.88 4.49 -13.48
N LEU A 36 -23.14 3.86 -12.55
CA LEU A 36 -22.63 2.50 -12.75
C LEU A 36 -23.75 1.45 -12.81
N ARG A 37 -24.85 1.65 -12.08
CA ARG A 37 -26.03 0.77 -12.12
C ARG A 37 -26.69 0.73 -13.49
N THR A 38 -26.57 1.77 -14.32
CA THR A 38 -27.18 1.78 -15.66
C THR A 38 -26.58 0.72 -16.60
N SER A 39 -25.36 0.24 -16.34
CA SER A 39 -24.65 -0.72 -17.18
C SER A 39 -24.28 -2.03 -16.46
N SER A 40 -24.66 -2.19 -15.19
CA SER A 40 -24.38 -3.39 -14.39
C SER A 40 -25.60 -4.29 -14.34
N THR A 41 -25.42 -5.60 -14.54
CA THR A 41 -26.45 -6.62 -14.29
C THR A 41 -26.55 -7.02 -12.82
N PHE A 42 -25.56 -6.63 -12.01
CA PHE A 42 -25.49 -6.94 -10.58
C PHE A 42 -25.88 -5.74 -9.74
N ASP A 43 -26.43 -6.04 -8.56
CA ASP A 43 -26.66 -5.04 -7.52
C ASP A 43 -25.31 -4.54 -6.98
N LEU A 44 -25.22 -3.23 -6.84
CA LEU A 44 -24.03 -2.53 -6.39
C LEU A 44 -24.38 -1.63 -5.20
N GLU A 45 -23.48 -1.54 -4.23
CA GLU A 45 -23.61 -0.67 -3.06
C GLU A 45 -22.29 0.07 -2.79
N VAL A 46 -22.36 1.31 -2.28
CA VAL A 46 -21.18 2.02 -1.78
C VAL A 46 -20.84 1.43 -0.42
N TYR A 47 -19.71 0.73 -0.32
CA TYR A 47 -19.25 0.09 0.91
C TYR A 47 -18.50 1.06 1.82
N HIS A 48 -17.58 1.83 1.25
CA HIS A 48 -16.78 2.83 1.99
C HIS A 48 -16.32 3.94 1.05
N TRP A 49 -15.98 5.10 1.59
CA TRP A 49 -15.34 6.16 0.83
C TRP A 49 -14.59 7.12 1.74
N ILE A 50 -13.64 7.84 1.13
CA ILE A 50 -12.88 8.92 1.76
C ILE A 50 -12.93 10.16 0.88
N ARG A 51 -12.86 11.34 1.48
CA ARG A 51 -12.71 12.62 0.79
C ARG A 51 -11.26 13.08 0.91
N CYS A 52 -10.61 13.40 -0.21
CA CYS A 52 -9.21 13.83 -0.22
C CYS A 52 -8.95 14.87 -1.32
N LEU A 53 -7.83 15.60 -1.19
CA LEU A 53 -7.42 16.63 -2.15
C LEU A 53 -6.97 16.00 -3.47
N ASP A 54 -6.01 15.07 -3.39
CA ASP A 54 -5.47 14.34 -4.54
C ASP A 54 -6.03 12.92 -4.67
N TYR A 55 -7.35 12.84 -4.80
CA TYR A 55 -8.10 11.59 -5.00
C TYR A 55 -7.65 10.80 -6.24
N SER A 56 -6.93 11.43 -7.18
CA SER A 56 -6.36 10.73 -8.34
C SER A 56 -5.07 10.00 -8.02
N ALA A 57 -4.17 10.61 -7.26
CA ALA A 57 -2.97 9.92 -6.79
C ALA A 57 -3.32 8.81 -5.80
N VAL A 58 -4.25 9.06 -4.87
CA VAL A 58 -4.68 8.08 -3.86
C VAL A 58 -5.26 6.82 -4.51
N GLU A 59 -6.18 6.96 -5.47
CA GLU A 59 -6.77 5.79 -6.16
C GLU A 59 -5.71 4.99 -6.93
N LYS A 60 -4.78 5.67 -7.61
CA LYS A 60 -3.67 5.02 -8.31
C LYS A 60 -2.78 4.25 -7.33
N ASP A 61 -2.55 4.79 -6.14
CA ASP A 61 -1.77 4.13 -5.09
C ASP A 61 -2.46 2.86 -4.59
N LEU A 62 -3.74 2.96 -4.24
CA LEU A 62 -4.55 1.82 -3.81
C LEU A 62 -4.61 0.73 -4.88
N HIS A 63 -4.79 1.10 -6.15
CA HIS A 63 -4.76 0.14 -7.26
C HIS A 63 -3.43 -0.59 -7.40
N ARG A 64 -2.31 0.11 -7.14
CA ARG A 64 -0.97 -0.49 -7.16
C ARG A 64 -0.77 -1.39 -5.95
N LYS A 65 -1.23 -0.97 -4.77
CA LYS A 65 -1.10 -1.71 -3.51
C LYS A 65 -1.88 -3.01 -3.53
N PHE A 66 -3.11 -2.97 -4.03
CA PHE A 66 -4.01 -4.13 -4.11
C PHE A 66 -3.99 -4.82 -5.47
N GLU A 67 -2.99 -4.57 -6.32
CA GLU A 67 -2.90 -5.13 -7.68
C GLU A 67 -2.99 -6.67 -7.70
N TYR A 68 -2.49 -7.35 -6.66
CA TYR A 68 -2.56 -8.80 -6.54
C TYR A 68 -4.00 -9.33 -6.47
N PHE A 69 -4.92 -8.54 -5.92
CA PHE A 69 -6.34 -8.88 -5.83
C PHE A 69 -7.12 -8.49 -7.09
N ARG A 70 -6.48 -7.88 -8.10
CA ARG A 70 -7.19 -7.39 -9.29
C ARG A 70 -7.92 -8.53 -10.01
N TRP A 71 -9.20 -8.34 -10.27
CA TRP A 71 -10.05 -9.30 -10.95
C TRP A 71 -10.02 -9.09 -12.46
N ASN A 72 -9.27 -9.94 -13.17
CA ASN A 72 -8.98 -9.77 -14.59
C ASN A 72 -10.21 -9.77 -15.52
N TYR A 73 -11.36 -10.28 -15.08
CA TYR A 73 -12.58 -10.34 -15.90
C TYR A 73 -13.45 -9.08 -15.78
N GLY A 74 -13.31 -8.30 -14.70
CA GLY A 74 -14.11 -7.09 -14.45
C GLY A 74 -13.50 -5.80 -15.01
N GLY A 75 -12.32 -5.87 -15.63
CA GLY A 75 -11.52 -4.71 -16.01
C GLY A 75 -10.53 -4.28 -14.92
N ARG A 76 -9.87 -3.13 -15.11
CA ARG A 76 -8.72 -2.73 -14.27
C ARG A 76 -9.06 -2.25 -12.86
N GLU A 77 -10.35 -2.01 -12.60
CA GLU A 77 -10.82 -1.32 -11.39
C GLU A 77 -11.53 -2.25 -10.38
N TRP A 78 -11.65 -3.54 -10.70
CA TRP A 78 -12.29 -4.53 -9.82
C TRP A 78 -11.26 -5.43 -9.16
N PHE A 79 -11.55 -5.81 -7.92
CA PHE A 79 -10.68 -6.55 -7.03
C PHE A 79 -11.48 -7.65 -6.32
N ASN A 80 -10.88 -8.82 -6.15
CA ASN A 80 -11.45 -9.96 -5.45
C ASN A 80 -10.81 -10.08 -4.07
N PHE A 81 -11.56 -9.70 -3.04
CA PHE A 81 -11.18 -9.72 -1.64
C PHE A 81 -11.88 -10.84 -0.86
N ARG A 82 -12.37 -11.91 -1.51
CA ARG A 82 -13.04 -13.03 -0.81
C ARG A 82 -12.22 -13.64 0.32
N ASP A 83 -10.93 -13.77 0.10
CA ASP A 83 -9.98 -14.34 1.06
C ASP A 83 -9.12 -13.27 1.76
N TYR A 84 -9.57 -12.00 1.71
CA TYR A 84 -8.87 -10.87 2.28
C TYR A 84 -9.76 -10.11 3.28
N ASP A 85 -9.12 -9.47 4.27
CA ASP A 85 -9.85 -8.66 5.23
C ASP A 85 -10.24 -7.33 4.58
N ILE A 86 -11.53 -7.10 4.36
CA ILE A 86 -11.97 -5.85 3.74
C ILE A 86 -11.70 -4.65 4.66
N ASP A 87 -11.64 -4.86 5.97
CA ASP A 87 -11.35 -3.81 6.95
C ASP A 87 -9.90 -3.31 6.83
N ASP A 88 -8.96 -4.15 6.40
CA ASP A 88 -7.58 -3.72 6.09
C ASP A 88 -7.55 -2.74 4.90
N VAL A 89 -8.44 -2.94 3.90
CA VAL A 89 -8.57 -2.02 2.76
C VAL A 89 -9.16 -0.68 3.22
N VAL A 90 -10.15 -0.73 4.13
CA VAL A 90 -10.77 0.47 4.71
C VAL A 90 -9.77 1.25 5.57
N GLU A 91 -9.00 0.58 6.43
CA GLU A 91 -7.93 1.18 7.23
C GLU A 91 -6.91 1.87 6.33
N GLU A 92 -6.47 1.17 5.27
CA GLU A 92 -5.56 1.73 4.28
C GLU A 92 -6.13 2.99 3.62
N MET A 93 -7.38 2.97 3.18
CA MET A 93 -8.04 4.15 2.61
C MET A 93 -8.08 5.31 3.61
N ASN A 94 -8.44 5.05 4.86
CA ASN A 94 -8.53 6.07 5.89
C ASN A 94 -7.17 6.72 6.20
N SER A 95 -6.06 6.02 5.96
CA SER A 95 -4.72 6.60 6.14
C SER A 95 -4.39 7.77 5.19
N TYR A 96 -5.16 7.93 4.09
CA TYR A 96 -5.03 9.05 3.16
C TYR A 96 -5.90 10.26 3.52
N VAL A 97 -6.76 10.13 4.53
CA VAL A 97 -7.48 11.28 5.07
C VAL A 97 -6.48 12.04 5.92
N GLU A 98 -5.93 13.12 5.36
CA GLU A 98 -5.20 14.10 6.17
C GLU A 98 -6.12 14.53 7.31
N ASP A 99 -5.60 14.52 8.55
CA ASP A 99 -6.31 14.87 9.78
C ASP A 99 -7.18 16.10 9.47
N PRO A 100 -8.52 15.97 9.48
CA PRO A 100 -9.36 17.02 8.96
C PRO A 100 -9.04 18.28 9.75
N ALA A 101 -8.54 19.31 9.05
CA ALA A 101 -8.38 20.61 9.65
C ALA A 101 -9.67 20.90 10.44
N PRO A 102 -9.58 21.30 11.72
CA PRO A 102 -10.72 21.39 12.61
C PRO A 102 -11.84 22.10 11.86
N THR A 103 -13.02 21.47 11.78
CA THR A 103 -14.15 21.94 10.97
C THR A 103 -14.29 23.45 11.15
N GLU A 104 -13.89 24.21 10.13
CA GLU A 104 -14.05 25.66 10.17
C GLU A 104 -15.54 25.94 10.37
N PRO A 105 -15.91 26.88 11.26
CA PRO A 105 -17.30 27.18 11.53
C PRO A 105 -18.01 27.49 10.22
N VAL A 106 -19.10 26.76 9.97
CA VAL A 106 -19.91 26.90 8.76
C VAL A 106 -20.49 28.32 8.73
N TYR A 107 -19.82 29.21 8.00
CA TYR A 107 -20.35 30.52 7.69
C TYR A 107 -21.23 30.38 6.45
N TYR A 108 -22.55 30.44 6.64
CA TYR A 108 -23.50 30.51 5.53
C TYR A 108 -23.31 31.86 4.84
N SER A 109 -22.48 31.88 3.80
CA SER A 109 -22.43 32.98 2.83
C SER A 109 -23.44 32.67 1.72
N SER A 110 -24.57 33.35 1.75
CA SER A 110 -25.56 33.36 0.68
C SER A 110 -25.14 34.38 -0.38
N GLU A 111 -24.36 33.99 -1.38
CA GLU A 111 -24.21 34.79 -2.60
C GLU A 111 -24.27 33.89 -3.84
N GLU A 112 -25.33 34.10 -4.62
CA GLU A 112 -25.42 33.75 -6.03
C GLU A 112 -24.33 34.51 -6.78
N SER A 113 -23.53 33.81 -7.59
CA SER A 113 -22.77 34.47 -8.64
C SER A 113 -22.68 33.59 -9.88
N ASP A 114 -23.47 33.97 -10.87
CA ASP A 114 -23.33 33.66 -12.28
C ASP A 114 -21.91 34.04 -12.75
N SER A 115 -21.14 33.09 -13.30
CA SER A 115 -19.95 33.46 -14.08
C SER A 115 -19.69 32.45 -15.21
N THR A 116 -20.15 32.87 -16.39
CA THR A 116 -19.72 32.52 -17.74
C THR A 116 -18.25 32.11 -17.84
N TYR A 117 -17.98 30.83 -18.15
CA TYR A 117 -16.66 30.33 -18.48
C TYR A 117 -16.40 30.49 -19.98
N SER A 118 -15.56 31.45 -20.36
CA SER A 118 -15.11 31.63 -21.74
C SER A 118 -13.98 30.68 -22.08
N TYR A 119 -14.15 30.09 -23.25
CA TYR A 119 -13.32 29.14 -23.97
C TYR A 119 -11.96 29.77 -24.35
N TRP A 120 -10.85 29.19 -23.89
CA TRP A 120 -9.50 29.59 -24.31
C TRP A 120 -9.18 29.02 -25.68
N LYS A 121 -8.93 29.95 -26.60
CA LYS A 121 -8.55 29.76 -28.00
C LYS A 121 -7.03 29.85 -28.13
N GLU A 122 -6.47 28.86 -28.83
CA GLU A 122 -5.20 28.82 -29.57
C GLU A 122 -3.92 29.37 -28.89
N SER A 123 -3.03 28.45 -28.50
CA SER A 123 -1.58 28.74 -28.40
C SER A 123 -0.77 27.58 -28.98
N GLU A 124 -0.77 27.47 -30.31
CA GLU A 124 0.23 26.69 -31.04
C GLU A 124 1.52 27.52 -31.17
N SER A 125 2.45 27.38 -30.23
CA SER A 125 3.90 27.64 -30.46
C SER A 125 4.83 27.21 -29.31
N ILE A 126 4.29 26.79 -28.16
CA ILE A 126 5.12 26.48 -26.98
C ILE A 126 5.83 25.11 -27.04
N TYR A 127 5.35 24.18 -27.88
CA TYR A 127 5.89 22.81 -27.92
C TYR A 127 7.29 22.68 -28.53
N GLU A 128 7.72 23.61 -29.38
CA GLU A 128 9.08 23.57 -29.97
C GLU A 128 10.17 23.91 -28.94
N TYR A 129 9.89 24.78 -27.97
CA TYR A 129 10.85 25.14 -26.92
C TYR A 129 10.86 24.17 -25.74
N ILE A 130 9.72 23.57 -25.41
CA ILE A 130 9.65 22.58 -24.31
C ILE A 130 10.44 21.31 -24.68
N GLY A 131 10.42 20.87 -25.94
CA GLY A 131 11.17 19.68 -26.38
C GLY A 131 12.68 19.81 -26.18
N ALA A 132 13.25 20.97 -26.52
CA ALA A 132 14.69 21.22 -26.36
C ALA A 132 15.10 21.36 -24.89
N ALA A 133 14.27 22.00 -24.06
CA ALA A 133 14.52 22.15 -22.63
C ALA A 133 14.46 20.81 -21.88
N ILE A 134 13.50 19.94 -22.22
CA ILE A 134 13.41 18.59 -21.64
C ILE A 134 14.61 17.74 -22.03
N LEU A 135 15.07 17.80 -23.29
CA LEU A 135 16.22 17.03 -23.74
C LEU A 135 17.52 17.43 -23.00
N LEU A 136 17.75 18.73 -22.82
CA LEU A 136 18.89 19.25 -22.05
C LEU A 136 18.81 18.88 -20.57
N PHE A 137 17.61 18.90 -19.98
CA PHE A 137 17.40 18.49 -18.59
C PHE A 137 17.66 16.98 -18.39
N MET A 138 17.24 16.14 -19.33
CA MET A 138 17.50 14.69 -19.29
C MET A 138 18.98 14.35 -19.45
N LEU A 139 19.73 15.11 -20.28
CA LEU A 139 21.17 14.95 -20.40
C LEU A 139 21.94 15.42 -19.16
N GLY A 140 21.49 16.52 -18.53
CA GLY A 140 22.05 17.00 -17.26
C GLY A 140 21.83 16.02 -16.10
N LEU A 141 20.63 15.41 -16.01
CA LEU A 141 20.33 14.39 -15.02
C LEU A 141 21.05 13.06 -15.30
N GLY A 142 21.30 12.70 -16.57
CA GLY A 142 22.05 11.50 -16.92
C GLY A 142 23.48 11.50 -16.40
N VAL A 143 24.15 12.67 -16.37
CA VAL A 143 25.54 12.78 -15.90
C VAL A 143 25.62 12.91 -14.38
N TRP A 144 24.66 13.59 -13.73
CA TRP A 144 24.58 13.66 -12.26
C TRP A 144 24.08 12.36 -11.62
N GLY A 145 23.20 11.63 -12.29
CA GLY A 145 22.65 10.35 -11.81
C GLY A 145 23.72 9.28 -11.65
N ILE A 146 24.71 9.22 -12.55
CA ILE A 146 25.77 8.19 -12.50
C ILE A 146 26.77 8.47 -11.36
N ALA A 147 27.01 9.74 -10.99
CA ALA A 147 27.87 10.08 -9.86
C ALA A 147 27.22 9.84 -8.48
N SER A 148 25.88 9.84 -8.41
CA SER A 148 25.10 9.62 -7.19
C SER A 148 24.98 8.13 -6.79
N ILE A 149 25.00 7.21 -7.77
CA ILE A 149 24.76 5.78 -7.52
C ILE A 149 25.89 5.12 -6.70
N ASN A 150 27.12 5.66 -6.75
CA ASN A 150 28.26 5.09 -6.00
C ASN A 150 28.42 5.59 -4.56
N ASN A 151 27.55 6.49 -4.08
CA ASN A 151 27.61 7.03 -2.71
C ASN A 151 26.49 6.51 -1.80
N GLN A 152 25.87 5.37 -2.11
CA GLN A 152 25.02 4.71 -1.12
C GLN A 152 25.89 4.30 0.09
N PRO A 153 25.60 4.80 1.30
CA PRO A 153 26.36 4.42 2.48
C PRO A 153 26.29 2.90 2.61
N SER A 154 27.46 2.25 2.62
CA SER A 154 27.54 0.80 2.72
C SER A 154 26.76 0.34 3.95
N LEU A 155 25.69 -0.42 3.74
CA LEU A 155 24.87 -0.99 4.81
C LEU A 155 25.78 -1.71 5.80
N THR A 156 25.55 -1.58 7.11
CA THR A 156 26.26 -2.37 8.12
C THR A 156 25.97 -3.87 7.92
N LYS A 157 26.80 -4.74 8.51
CA LYS A 157 26.58 -6.20 8.45
C LYS A 157 25.17 -6.57 8.94
N ASP A 158 24.72 -5.98 10.04
CA ASP A 158 23.40 -6.20 10.61
C ASP A 158 22.28 -5.72 9.68
N GLN A 159 22.45 -4.56 9.04
CA GLN A 159 21.50 -4.05 8.05
C GLN A 159 21.37 -4.98 6.84
N ARG A 160 22.49 -5.47 6.31
CA ARG A 160 22.48 -6.42 5.18
C ARG A 160 21.80 -7.74 5.57
N ASN A 161 22.09 -8.26 6.76
CA ASN A 161 21.50 -9.50 7.24
C ASN A 161 19.99 -9.35 7.50
N TYR A 162 19.57 -8.25 8.13
CA TYR A 162 18.16 -7.94 8.34
C TYR A 162 17.41 -7.78 7.01
N HIS A 163 17.99 -7.04 6.05
CA HIS A 163 17.44 -6.88 4.71
C HIS A 163 17.30 -8.23 3.99
N ALA A 164 18.33 -9.07 4.05
CA ALA A 164 18.29 -10.41 3.47
C ALA A 164 17.24 -11.31 4.12
N ALA A 165 16.98 -11.15 5.43
CA ALA A 165 15.95 -11.89 6.14
C ALA A 165 14.54 -11.43 5.76
N TRP A 166 14.29 -10.12 5.72
CA TRP A 166 12.99 -9.57 5.37
C TRP A 166 12.62 -9.77 3.90
N ASN A 167 13.60 -9.72 3.00
CA ASN A 167 13.35 -9.95 1.58
C ASN A 167 12.92 -11.37 1.23
N VAL A 168 13.06 -12.34 2.15
CA VAL A 168 12.46 -13.66 1.96
C VAL A 168 10.93 -13.54 1.84
N PHE A 169 10.33 -12.58 2.54
CA PHE A 169 8.89 -12.36 2.54
C PHE A 169 8.38 -11.40 1.44
N SER A 170 9.26 -10.75 0.68
CA SER A 170 8.85 -9.77 -0.34
C SER A 170 8.64 -10.34 -1.76
N ARG A 171 8.94 -11.62 -2.00
CA ARG A 171 8.87 -12.23 -3.35
C ARG A 171 7.49 -12.82 -3.67
N LYS A 172 6.88 -12.27 -4.74
CA LYS A 172 5.49 -12.46 -5.22
C LYS A 172 5.06 -13.84 -5.75
N ASN A 173 5.89 -14.90 -5.68
CA ASN A 173 5.52 -16.25 -6.16
C ASN A 173 5.84 -17.26 -5.05
N MET A 174 4.84 -17.63 -4.25
CA MET A 174 5.07 -18.19 -2.92
C MET A 174 4.50 -19.60 -2.78
N ASP A 175 5.38 -20.60 -2.77
CA ASP A 175 5.11 -21.94 -2.19
C ASP A 175 5.78 -22.08 -0.80
N SER A 176 5.54 -21.08 0.04
CA SER A 176 4.65 -21.26 1.19
C SER A 176 5.20 -22.03 2.43
N PHE A 177 5.86 -23.20 2.41
CA PHE A 177 6.60 -23.73 3.59
C PHE A 177 8.11 -23.43 3.56
N GLU A 178 8.67 -23.39 2.36
CA GLU A 178 10.11 -23.19 2.15
C GLU A 178 10.55 -21.79 2.60
N GLN A 179 9.69 -20.78 2.41
CA GLN A 179 9.99 -19.41 2.81
C GLN A 179 10.08 -19.22 4.32
N TYR A 180 9.20 -19.84 5.10
CA TYR A 180 9.34 -19.84 6.56
C TYR A 180 10.67 -20.46 6.95
N THR A 181 11.11 -21.51 6.27
CA THR A 181 12.41 -22.15 6.52
C THR A 181 13.57 -21.21 6.16
N GLN A 182 13.56 -20.62 4.96
CA GLN A 182 14.59 -19.67 4.53
C GLN A 182 14.63 -18.43 5.44
N ALA A 183 13.48 -17.87 5.81
CA ALA A 183 13.40 -16.73 6.70
C ALA A 183 13.95 -17.09 8.08
N GLN A 184 13.59 -18.26 8.62
CA GLN A 184 14.13 -18.77 9.88
C GLN A 184 15.66 -18.83 9.86
N GLU A 185 16.24 -19.38 8.78
CA GLU A 185 17.70 -19.45 8.62
C GLU A 185 18.34 -18.06 8.54
N LYS A 186 17.73 -17.11 7.84
CA LYS A 186 18.26 -15.74 7.73
C LYS A 186 18.17 -14.98 9.07
N PHE A 187 17.07 -15.10 9.81
CA PHE A 187 16.94 -14.50 11.14
C PHE A 187 17.85 -15.16 12.16
N LYS A 188 18.06 -16.48 12.08
CA LYS A 188 19.07 -17.20 12.86
C LYS A 188 20.47 -16.67 12.56
N LYS A 189 20.82 -16.50 11.28
CA LYS A 189 22.11 -15.90 10.89
C LYS A 189 22.25 -14.45 11.38
N LEU A 190 21.18 -13.65 11.37
CA LEU A 190 21.19 -12.31 11.95
C LEU A 190 21.53 -12.36 13.44
N ALA A 191 20.88 -13.25 14.19
CA ALA A 191 21.13 -13.46 15.61
C ALA A 191 22.57 -13.91 15.88
N ASP A 192 23.03 -14.96 15.20
CA ASP A 192 24.35 -15.57 15.41
C ASP A 192 25.51 -14.62 15.05
N SER A 193 25.27 -13.66 14.16
CA SER A 193 26.35 -12.86 13.56
C SER A 193 26.41 -11.40 13.99
N SER A 194 25.41 -10.92 14.73
CA SER A 194 25.38 -9.57 15.28
C SER A 194 26.11 -9.51 16.62
N SER A 195 26.94 -8.48 16.80
CA SER A 195 27.55 -8.15 18.09
C SER A 195 26.65 -7.25 18.95
N ASN A 196 25.50 -6.82 18.43
CA ASN A 196 24.56 -5.97 19.13
C ASN A 196 23.47 -6.82 19.80
N GLU A 197 23.43 -6.77 21.13
CA GLU A 197 22.50 -7.60 21.93
C GLU A 197 21.02 -7.39 21.54
N CYS A 198 20.62 -6.17 21.18
CA CYS A 198 19.25 -5.90 20.74
C CYS A 198 18.92 -6.59 19.41
N VAL A 199 19.84 -6.52 18.44
CA VAL A 199 19.66 -7.14 17.11
C VAL A 199 19.68 -8.66 17.23
N LYS A 200 20.58 -9.18 18.08
CA LYS A 200 20.65 -10.61 18.40
C LYS A 200 19.33 -11.12 18.97
N LYS A 201 18.85 -10.49 20.04
CA LYS A 201 17.59 -10.87 20.69
C LYS A 201 16.40 -10.79 19.73
N TYR A 202 16.33 -9.75 18.91
CA TYR A 202 15.29 -9.62 17.89
C TYR A 202 15.36 -10.76 16.85
N GLY A 203 16.56 -11.13 16.41
CA GLY A 203 16.73 -12.28 15.50
C GLY A 203 16.26 -13.59 16.12
N GLU A 204 16.58 -13.85 17.39
CA GLU A 204 16.12 -15.03 18.15
C GLU A 204 14.59 -15.06 18.29
N ASP A 205 13.99 -13.92 18.63
CA ASP A 205 12.54 -13.81 18.77
C ASP A 205 11.81 -14.02 17.44
N MET A 206 12.35 -13.47 16.34
CA MET A 206 11.80 -13.70 15.01
C MET A 206 11.90 -15.17 14.59
N VAL A 207 12.98 -15.89 14.96
CA VAL A 207 13.07 -17.35 14.74
C VAL A 207 11.95 -18.08 15.46
N ALA A 208 11.63 -17.70 16.70
CA ALA A 208 10.52 -18.29 17.45
C ALA A 208 9.15 -17.99 16.81
N VAL A 209 8.92 -16.74 16.38
CA VAL A 209 7.70 -16.34 15.66
C VAL A 209 7.52 -17.16 14.38
N ILE A 210 8.56 -17.28 13.57
CA ILE A 210 8.54 -18.03 12.31
C ILE A 210 8.25 -19.51 12.56
N SER A 211 8.86 -20.10 13.59
CA SER A 211 8.62 -21.50 13.97
C SER A 211 7.16 -21.74 14.40
N GLN A 212 6.57 -20.80 15.15
CA GLN A 212 5.16 -20.88 15.54
C GLN A 212 4.23 -20.76 14.32
N SER A 213 4.49 -19.81 13.41
CA SER A 213 3.69 -19.65 12.19
C SER A 213 3.79 -20.86 11.26
N LYS A 214 4.97 -21.49 11.17
CA LYS A 214 5.18 -22.74 10.44
C LYS A 214 4.41 -23.91 11.04
N THR A 215 4.37 -24.00 12.37
CA THR A 215 3.57 -25.01 13.07
C THR A 215 2.07 -24.80 12.83
N PHE A 216 1.63 -23.55 12.92
CA PHE A 216 0.25 -23.18 12.65
C PHE A 216 -0.17 -23.49 11.21
N LEU A 217 0.69 -23.16 10.23
CA LEU A 217 0.48 -23.49 8.84
C LEU A 217 0.24 -24.99 8.59
N ASN A 218 1.04 -25.85 9.23
CA ASN A 218 0.85 -27.30 9.15
C ASN A 218 -0.50 -27.71 9.75
N SER A 219 -0.90 -27.09 10.87
CA SER A 219 -2.18 -27.40 11.53
C SER A 219 -3.42 -26.96 10.75
N THR A 220 -3.30 -25.96 9.88
CA THR A 220 -4.41 -25.44 9.04
C THR A 220 -4.47 -26.07 7.66
N GLY A 221 -3.72 -27.16 7.42
CA GLY A 221 -3.68 -27.82 6.11
C GLY A 221 -3.05 -26.97 5.01
N GLY A 222 -2.11 -26.08 5.37
CA GLY A 222 -1.45 -25.20 4.41
C GLY A 222 -2.22 -23.91 4.13
N ASN A 223 -3.08 -23.43 5.04
CA ASN A 223 -3.70 -22.12 4.86
C ASN A 223 -2.68 -20.99 5.10
N TYR A 224 -2.08 -20.53 4.01
CA TYR A 224 -1.02 -19.53 4.01
C TYR A 224 -1.46 -18.15 4.47
N VAL A 225 -2.68 -17.74 4.09
CA VAL A 225 -3.22 -16.43 4.49
C VAL A 225 -3.33 -16.36 6.02
N GLN A 226 -3.88 -17.40 6.66
CA GLN A 226 -3.99 -17.42 8.11
C GLN A 226 -2.62 -17.53 8.80
N ALA A 227 -1.69 -18.31 8.25
CA ALA A 227 -0.34 -18.41 8.79
C ALA A 227 0.43 -17.08 8.70
N TRP A 228 0.22 -16.34 7.61
CA TRP A 228 0.76 -15.00 7.42
C TRP A 228 0.16 -14.00 8.40
N LYS A 229 -1.17 -13.93 8.53
CA LYS A 229 -1.83 -13.08 9.54
C LYS A 229 -1.29 -13.35 10.94
N ARG A 230 -1.08 -14.63 11.30
CA ARG A 230 -0.48 -15.01 12.57
C ARG A 230 0.98 -14.58 12.69
N PHE A 231 1.78 -14.72 11.64
CA PHE A 231 3.16 -14.23 11.59
C PHE A 231 3.22 -12.72 11.82
N GLU A 232 2.39 -11.93 11.13
CA GLU A 232 2.35 -10.47 11.29
C GLU A 232 1.96 -10.07 12.71
N PHE A 233 0.94 -10.72 13.26
CA PHE A 233 0.49 -10.48 14.63
C PHE A 233 1.60 -10.76 15.66
N LEU A 234 2.25 -11.93 15.57
CA LEU A 234 3.35 -12.31 16.46
C LEU A 234 4.61 -11.45 16.24
N GLY A 235 4.90 -11.09 14.99
CA GLY A 235 6.02 -10.23 14.59
C GLY A 235 5.94 -8.84 15.22
N LYS A 236 4.72 -8.27 15.32
CA LYS A 236 4.49 -7.01 16.02
C LYS A 236 4.81 -7.10 17.52
N GLN A 237 4.60 -8.27 18.15
CA GLN A 237 4.84 -8.45 19.59
C GLN A 237 6.31 -8.53 19.96
N VAL A 238 7.15 -9.02 19.05
CA VAL A 238 8.60 -9.18 19.26
C VAL A 238 9.41 -7.95 18.87
N TRP A 239 8.76 -6.90 18.37
CA TRP A 239 9.44 -5.63 18.11
C TRP A 239 10.01 -5.08 19.43
N PRO A 240 11.29 -4.63 19.47
CA PRO A 240 11.89 -4.24 20.73
C PRO A 240 11.17 -3.06 21.37
N LYS A 241 10.69 -3.26 22.60
CA LYS A 241 10.01 -2.22 23.39
C LYS A 241 10.99 -1.27 24.09
N GLN A 242 12.22 -1.71 24.32
CA GLN A 242 13.25 -0.85 24.93
C GLN A 242 13.63 0.27 23.95
N PRO A 243 13.62 1.55 24.37
CA PRO A 243 13.86 2.69 23.47
C PRO A 243 15.17 2.60 22.67
N VAL A 244 16.25 2.10 23.31
CA VAL A 244 17.56 1.94 22.67
C VAL A 244 17.49 0.91 21.54
N CYS A 245 16.94 -0.27 21.81
CA CYS A 245 16.75 -1.31 20.80
C CYS A 245 15.78 -0.87 19.69
N ASN A 246 14.71 -0.16 20.05
CA ASN A 246 13.76 0.37 19.08
C ASN A 246 14.43 1.36 18.11
N ARG A 247 15.27 2.27 18.63
CA ARG A 247 16.01 3.22 17.79
C ARG A 247 16.95 2.50 16.82
N ILE A 248 17.66 1.47 17.28
CA ILE A 248 18.55 0.67 16.43
C ILE A 248 17.76 -0.03 15.32
N MET A 249 16.68 -0.73 15.67
CA MET A 249 15.87 -1.47 14.70
C MET A 249 15.12 -0.55 13.74
N THR A 250 14.63 0.59 14.22
CA THR A 250 14.01 1.62 13.37
C THR A 250 15.02 2.20 12.39
N GLY A 251 16.24 2.50 12.85
CA GLY A 251 17.32 2.98 11.97
C GLY A 251 17.76 1.94 10.93
N ILE A 252 17.67 0.65 11.26
CA ILE A 252 17.88 -0.44 10.28
C ILE A 252 16.74 -0.45 9.25
N ARG A 253 15.48 -0.39 9.70
CA ARG A 253 14.28 -0.43 8.84
C ARG A 253 14.17 0.77 7.90
N GLN A 254 14.45 1.98 8.39
CA GLN A 254 14.36 3.21 7.61
C GLN A 254 15.41 3.31 6.49
N LYS A 255 16.57 2.66 6.61
CA LYS A 255 17.59 2.64 5.54
C LYS A 255 17.30 1.62 4.44
N ILE A 256 16.30 0.78 4.65
CA ILE A 256 15.94 -0.32 3.75
C ILE A 256 14.73 0.05 2.89
N ASN A 257 13.81 0.84 3.45
CA ASN A 257 12.69 1.45 2.72
C ASN A 257 13.16 2.68 1.94
#